data_AF-A0A958JUH0-F1
#
_entry.id   AF-A0A958JUH0-F1
#
_cell.length_a   1.000
_cell.length_b   1.000
_cell.length_c   1.000
_cell.angle_alpha   90.00
_cell.angle_beta   90.00
_cell.angle_gamma   90.00
#
_symmetry.space_group_name_H-M   'P 1'
#
loop_
_entity.id
_entity.type
_entity.pdbx_description
1 polymer ?
#
loop_
_entity_poly.entity_id
_entity_poly.type
_entity_poly.pdbx_seq_one_letter_code
_entity_poly.pdbx_strand_id
1 'polypeptide(L)'
;MKRSEIDESLRGADIHSFGGCSRLLRQYQIVGKELERVAESMDCYRSAPCPEAMRNFRQSLVFIPTEVLRSYRDDLLDPSISSERLFISSLHNRWRLPVLAIIGVIGAVGLGLGAASSGASFFLSFAITLSIATPFAVVWHLAPRDGVLRRLRFAKWLADEIARRNGDGTSVRRRRTTSILSPLWSREALWAAEAHGSSRGLLH
;
A
#
# COMPACT_ATOMS: atom_id res chain seq x y z
N MET A 1 23.74 -21.44 -9.88
CA MET A 1 22.90 -21.46 -8.65
C MET A 1 21.97 -20.26 -8.68
N LYS A 2 20.64 -20.47 -8.69
CA LYS A 2 19.51 -19.49 -8.57
C LYS A 2 18.24 -19.81 -9.42
N ARG A 3 18.05 -21.06 -9.87
CA ARG A 3 16.72 -21.54 -10.32
C ARG A 3 16.06 -22.49 -9.33
N SER A 4 16.83 -23.18 -8.50
CA SER A 4 16.32 -24.16 -7.53
C SER A 4 15.70 -23.55 -6.27
N GLU A 5 16.11 -22.36 -5.85
CA GLU A 5 15.52 -21.70 -4.65
C GLU A 5 14.14 -21.08 -4.91
N ILE A 6 13.80 -20.78 -6.18
CA ILE A 6 12.47 -20.24 -6.53
C ILE A 6 11.41 -21.35 -6.46
N ASP A 7 11.77 -22.59 -6.79
CA ASP A 7 10.85 -23.73 -6.75
C ASP A 7 10.56 -24.21 -5.31
N GLU A 8 11.48 -23.98 -4.37
CA GLU A 8 11.27 -24.37 -2.96
C GLU A 8 10.33 -23.39 -2.21
N SER A 9 10.37 -22.10 -2.55
CA SER A 9 9.43 -21.11 -2.00
C SER A 9 7.98 -21.35 -2.45
N LEU A 10 7.76 -21.99 -3.61
CA LEU A 10 6.44 -22.35 -4.12
C LEU A 10 5.88 -23.64 -3.50
N ARG A 11 6.72 -24.58 -3.03
CA ARG A 11 6.25 -25.86 -2.47
C ARG A 11 5.54 -25.74 -1.11
N GLY A 12 5.72 -24.66 -0.38
CA GLY A 12 5.10 -24.45 0.94
C GLY A 12 3.73 -23.75 0.93
N ALA A 13 3.32 -23.13 -0.18
CA ALA A 13 2.11 -22.32 -0.24
C ALA A 13 0.88 -23.06 -0.81
N ASP A 14 1.06 -24.29 -1.29
CA ASP A 14 0.31 -24.73 -2.48
C ASP A 14 -0.80 -25.77 -2.28
N ILE A 15 -1.15 -26.22 -1.07
CA ILE A 15 -2.09 -27.36 -0.99
C ILE A 15 -3.59 -26.96 -0.84
N HIS A 16 -3.96 -25.77 -0.33
CA HIS A 16 -5.37 -25.55 0.04
C HIS A 16 -6.08 -24.26 -0.38
N SER A 17 -5.42 -23.19 -0.85
CA SER A 17 -6.14 -21.92 -1.08
C SER A 17 -7.00 -21.88 -2.37
N PHE A 18 -6.62 -22.63 -3.40
CA PHE A 18 -7.32 -22.63 -4.71
C PHE A 18 -7.95 -23.98 -5.08
N GLY A 19 -8.11 -24.89 -4.11
CA GLY A 19 -8.71 -26.21 -4.33
C GLY A 19 -8.02 -27.06 -5.41
N GLY A 20 -6.72 -26.85 -5.66
CA GLY A 20 -5.96 -27.54 -6.71
C GLY A 20 -6.19 -27.03 -8.13
N CYS A 21 -6.92 -25.93 -8.33
CA CYS A 21 -7.16 -25.37 -9.67
C CYS A 21 -5.95 -24.58 -10.20
N SER A 22 -5.09 -25.24 -10.96
CA SER A 22 -3.90 -24.64 -11.58
C SER A 22 -4.21 -23.46 -12.51
N ARG A 23 -5.39 -23.48 -13.16
CA ARG A 23 -5.86 -22.38 -14.02
C ARG A 23 -6.11 -21.11 -13.22
N LEU A 24 -6.81 -21.22 -12.08
CA LEU A 24 -7.14 -20.09 -11.22
C LEU A 24 -5.87 -19.49 -10.60
N LEU A 25 -4.97 -20.35 -10.11
CA LEU A 25 -3.65 -19.95 -9.62
C LEU A 25 -2.87 -19.14 -10.66
N ARG A 26 -2.82 -19.62 -11.91
CA ARG A 26 -2.13 -18.93 -13.00
C ARG A 26 -2.76 -17.57 -13.31
N GLN A 27 -4.09 -17.47 -13.26
CA GLN A 27 -4.79 -16.19 -13.46
C GLN A 27 -4.46 -15.20 -12.33
N TYR A 28 -4.47 -15.65 -11.08
CA TYR A 28 -4.05 -14.84 -9.93
C TYR A 28 -2.61 -14.33 -10.07
N GLN A 29 -1.70 -15.21 -10.48
CA GLN A 29 -0.30 -14.84 -10.74
C GLN A 29 -0.17 -13.80 -11.84
N ILE A 30 -0.94 -13.91 -12.92
CA ILE A 30 -0.94 -12.91 -14.00
C ILE A 30 -1.43 -11.58 -13.44
N VAL A 31 -2.55 -11.55 -12.72
CA VAL A 31 -3.11 -10.31 -12.15
C VAL A 31 -2.09 -9.61 -11.24
N GLY A 32 -1.49 -10.35 -10.29
CA GLY A 32 -0.51 -9.80 -9.36
C GLY A 32 0.73 -9.23 -10.05
N LYS A 33 1.28 -9.96 -11.03
CA LYS A 33 2.46 -9.51 -11.78
C LYS A 33 2.18 -8.29 -12.65
N GLU A 34 1.00 -8.21 -13.28
CA GLU A 34 0.65 -7.05 -14.11
C GLU A 34 0.38 -5.81 -13.27
N LEU A 35 -0.27 -5.96 -12.10
CA LEU A 35 -0.41 -4.87 -11.13
C LEU A 35 0.94 -4.33 -10.65
N GLU A 36 1.88 -5.24 -10.39
CA GLU A 36 3.22 -4.89 -10.00
C GLU A 36 3.96 -4.13 -11.11
N ARG A 37 3.90 -4.60 -12.36
CA ARG A 37 4.47 -3.87 -13.51
C ARG A 37 3.90 -2.47 -13.67
N VAL A 38 2.59 -2.29 -13.48
CA VAL A 38 1.97 -0.96 -13.50
C VAL A 38 2.52 -0.10 -12.37
N ALA A 39 2.68 -0.67 -11.18
CA ALA A 39 3.23 0.05 -10.03
C ALA A 39 4.70 0.43 -10.22
N GLU A 40 5.51 -0.43 -10.83
CA GLU A 40 6.91 -0.17 -11.17
C GLU A 40 7.05 0.90 -12.26
N SER A 41 6.11 0.94 -13.21
CA SER A 41 6.06 2.00 -14.23
C SER A 41 5.66 3.38 -13.68
N MET A 42 5.18 3.44 -12.42
CA MET A 42 5.01 4.70 -11.72
C MET A 42 6.33 5.08 -11.04
N ASP A 43 6.98 6.12 -11.55
CA ASP A 43 7.95 6.85 -10.73
C ASP A 43 7.25 7.29 -9.43
N CYS A 44 7.95 7.16 -8.30
CA CYS A 44 7.43 7.32 -6.94
C CYS A 44 6.72 8.66 -6.66
N TYR A 45 6.75 9.60 -7.60
CA TYR A 45 6.17 10.95 -7.51
C TYR A 45 4.90 11.16 -8.34
N ARG A 46 4.48 10.23 -9.22
CA ARG A 46 3.26 10.39 -10.02
C ARG A 46 2.05 9.76 -9.34
N SER A 47 1.02 10.57 -9.14
CA SER A 47 -0.27 10.17 -8.57
C SER A 47 -1.16 9.34 -9.53
N ALA A 48 -0.79 9.25 -10.81
CA ALA A 48 -1.56 8.56 -11.85
C ALA A 48 -0.68 7.63 -12.70
N PRO A 49 -1.19 6.44 -13.11
CA PRO A 49 -0.41 5.48 -13.86
C PRO A 49 -0.13 5.99 -15.26
N CYS A 50 1.01 5.63 -15.83
CA CYS A 50 1.33 5.94 -17.21
C CYS A 50 0.22 5.36 -18.12
N PRO A 51 -0.37 6.14 -19.05
CA PRO A 51 -1.43 5.65 -19.93
C PRO A 51 -1.03 4.39 -20.71
N GLU A 52 0.24 4.30 -21.11
CA GLU A 52 0.80 3.16 -21.81
C GLU A 52 0.84 1.91 -20.94
N ALA A 53 1.34 2.03 -19.70
CA ALA A 53 1.36 0.92 -18.75
C ALA A 53 -0.05 0.42 -18.42
N MET A 54 -1.01 1.35 -18.26
CA MET A 54 -2.41 0.99 -18.04
C MET A 54 -3.04 0.33 -19.26
N ARG A 55 -2.66 0.71 -20.48
CA ARG A 55 -3.10 0.03 -21.72
C ARG A 55 -2.56 -1.40 -21.76
N ASN A 56 -1.28 -1.60 -21.47
CA ASN A 56 -0.65 -2.91 -21.47
C ASN A 56 -1.29 -3.82 -20.40
N PHE A 57 -1.49 -3.29 -19.19
CA PHE A 57 -2.23 -3.96 -18.12
C PHE A 57 -3.61 -4.47 -18.58
N ARG A 58 -4.40 -3.59 -19.22
CA ARG A 58 -5.72 -3.96 -19.74
C ARG A 58 -5.65 -5.09 -20.76
N GLN A 59 -4.70 -5.03 -21.68
CA GLN A 59 -4.49 -6.06 -22.70
C GLN A 59 -4.13 -7.41 -22.06
N SER A 60 -3.22 -7.41 -21.07
CA SER A 60 -2.82 -8.62 -20.34
C SER A 60 -3.99 -9.28 -19.60
N LEU A 61 -4.97 -8.48 -19.14
CA LEU A 61 -6.11 -9.00 -18.37
C LEU A 61 -7.34 -9.34 -19.22
N VAL A 62 -7.37 -9.06 -20.53
CA VAL A 62 -8.58 -9.20 -21.38
C VAL A 62 -9.21 -10.59 -21.27
N PHE A 63 -8.38 -11.64 -21.20
CA PHE A 63 -8.85 -13.03 -21.16
C PHE A 63 -9.16 -13.57 -19.76
N ILE A 64 -9.00 -12.74 -18.72
CA ILE A 64 -9.31 -13.12 -17.34
C ILE A 64 -10.78 -12.79 -17.07
N PRO A 65 -11.60 -13.77 -16.64
CA PRO A 65 -13.00 -13.53 -16.31
C PRO A 65 -13.17 -12.47 -15.22
N THR A 66 -14.26 -11.70 -15.29
CA THR A 66 -14.55 -10.62 -14.34
C THR A 66 -14.71 -11.11 -12.90
N GLU A 67 -15.15 -12.33 -12.72
CA GLU A 67 -15.36 -12.99 -11.43
C GLU A 67 -14.02 -13.21 -10.72
N VAL A 68 -13.01 -13.64 -11.48
CA VAL A 68 -11.64 -13.84 -10.98
C VAL A 68 -11.02 -12.50 -10.57
N LEU A 69 -11.26 -11.45 -11.36
CA LEU A 69 -10.82 -10.09 -11.00
C LEU A 69 -11.52 -9.59 -9.73
N ARG A 70 -12.83 -9.80 -9.58
CA ARG A 70 -13.56 -9.42 -8.36
C ARG A 70 -13.03 -10.17 -7.14
N SER A 71 -12.86 -11.48 -7.23
CA SER A 71 -12.27 -12.29 -6.16
C SER A 71 -10.87 -11.80 -5.78
N TYR A 72 -10.00 -11.55 -6.76
CA TYR A 72 -8.65 -11.02 -6.51
C TYR A 72 -8.70 -9.63 -5.85
N ARG A 73 -9.64 -8.77 -6.25
CA ARG A 73 -9.84 -7.45 -5.63
C ARG A 73 -10.26 -7.58 -4.17
N ASP A 74 -11.16 -8.49 -3.87
CA ASP A 74 -11.64 -8.70 -2.50
C ASP A 74 -10.49 -9.24 -1.62
N ASP A 75 -9.67 -10.14 -2.17
CA ASP A 75 -8.46 -10.65 -1.50
C ASP A 75 -7.38 -9.55 -1.28
N LEU A 76 -7.31 -8.54 -2.16
CA LEU A 76 -6.43 -7.37 -1.94
C LEU A 76 -6.85 -6.54 -0.73
N LEU A 77 -8.14 -6.49 -0.44
CA LEU A 77 -8.71 -5.72 0.66
C LEU A 77 -8.69 -6.49 1.99
N ASP A 78 -8.52 -7.81 1.94
CA ASP A 78 -8.41 -8.65 3.13
C ASP A 78 -7.01 -8.51 3.78
N PRO A 79 -6.92 -7.99 5.03
CA PRO A 79 -5.66 -7.88 5.74
C PRO A 79 -5.10 -9.25 6.17
N SER A 80 -5.92 -10.30 6.23
CA SER A 80 -5.50 -11.65 6.61
C SER A 80 -4.67 -12.34 5.52
N ILE A 81 -4.83 -11.93 4.26
CA ILE A 81 -4.12 -12.52 3.13
C ILE A 81 -2.74 -11.88 2.98
N SER A 82 -1.69 -12.69 2.96
CA SER A 82 -0.31 -12.19 2.81
C SER A 82 -0.03 -11.71 1.37
N SER A 83 0.91 -10.77 1.21
CA SER A 83 1.26 -10.23 -0.11
C SER A 83 1.89 -11.28 -1.03
N GLU A 84 2.51 -12.30 -0.44
CA GLU A 84 3.09 -13.45 -1.14
C GLU A 84 2.00 -14.28 -1.83
N ARG A 85 0.88 -14.53 -1.12
CA ARG A 85 -0.29 -15.23 -1.70
C ARG A 85 -0.95 -14.45 -2.83
N LEU A 86 -0.86 -13.12 -2.79
CA LEU A 86 -1.34 -12.24 -3.85
C LEU A 86 -0.37 -12.13 -5.03
N PHE A 87 0.80 -12.78 -4.96
CA PHE A 87 1.86 -12.69 -5.99
C PHE A 87 2.31 -11.24 -6.26
N ILE A 88 2.28 -10.39 -5.23
CA ILE A 88 2.78 -9.02 -5.28
C ILE A 88 4.14 -9.03 -4.59
N SER A 89 5.21 -8.92 -5.37
CA SER A 89 6.54 -8.96 -4.79
C SER A 89 6.75 -7.77 -3.85
N SER A 90 7.14 -8.10 -2.62
CA SER A 90 7.31 -7.15 -1.53
C SER A 90 8.66 -6.41 -1.60
N LEU A 91 9.58 -6.86 -2.44
CA LEU A 91 11.01 -6.74 -2.14
C LEU A 91 11.68 -5.48 -2.69
N HIS A 92 11.23 -4.91 -3.80
CA HIS A 92 12.09 -3.98 -4.53
C HIS A 92 12.29 -2.60 -3.86
N ASN A 93 11.46 -2.21 -2.89
CA ASN A 93 11.59 -0.88 -2.27
C ASN A 93 11.28 -0.80 -0.76
N ARG A 94 10.99 -1.91 -0.08
CA ARG A 94 10.60 -1.87 1.35
C ARG A 94 11.74 -1.46 2.28
N TRP A 95 12.99 -1.68 1.89
CA TRP A 95 14.13 -1.43 2.78
C TRP A 95 14.69 -0.01 2.70
N ARG A 96 14.42 0.75 1.63
CA ARG A 96 15.04 2.08 1.45
C ARG A 96 14.61 3.08 2.52
N LEU A 97 13.31 3.16 2.82
CA LEU A 97 12.79 4.08 3.84
C LEU A 97 13.21 3.70 5.27
N PRO A 98 13.13 2.42 5.70
CA PRO A 98 13.69 1.98 6.98
C PRO A 98 15.18 2.27 7.10
N VAL A 99 15.98 1.94 6.07
CA VAL A 99 17.43 2.18 6.09
C VAL A 99 17.73 3.67 6.18
N LEU A 100 17.04 4.51 5.41
CA LEU A 100 17.20 5.96 5.48
C LEU A 100 16.85 6.51 6.87
N ALA A 101 15.77 6.02 7.48
CA ALA A 101 15.36 6.43 8.81
C ALA A 101 16.38 5.99 9.89
N ILE A 102 16.92 4.77 9.81
CA ILE A 102 17.98 4.31 10.72
C ILE A 102 19.24 5.18 10.58
N ILE A 103 19.70 5.40 9.34
CA ILE A 103 20.86 6.26 9.07
C ILE A 103 20.63 7.68 9.59
N GLY A 104 19.42 8.22 9.40
CA GLY A 104 19.03 9.54 9.89
C GLY A 104 19.06 9.64 11.42
N VAL A 105 18.56 8.61 12.13
CA VAL A 105 18.61 8.56 13.60
C VAL A 105 20.05 8.45 14.10
N ILE A 106 20.87 7.60 13.49
CA ILE A 106 22.30 7.49 13.84
C ILE A 106 23.01 8.83 13.61
N GLY A 107 22.73 9.50 12.49
CA GLY A 107 23.27 10.83 12.18
C GLY A 107 22.82 11.89 13.19
N ALA A 108 21.55 11.88 13.61
CA ALA A 108 21.03 12.79 14.62
C ALA A 108 21.75 12.64 15.97
N VAL A 109 21.96 11.40 16.41
CA VAL A 109 22.70 11.10 17.65
C VAL A 109 24.16 11.54 17.52
N GLY A 110 24.80 11.28 16.38
CA GLY A 110 26.18 11.72 16.11
C GLY A 110 26.33 13.24 16.15
N LEU A 111 25.39 13.98 15.54
CA LEU A 111 25.37 15.45 15.59
C LEU A 111 25.14 15.99 17.00
N GLY A 112 24.24 15.36 17.77
CA GLY A 112 24.00 15.72 19.17
C GLY A 112 25.23 15.53 20.06
N LEU A 113 25.91 14.39 19.94
CA LEU A 113 27.15 14.11 20.65
C LEU A 113 28.28 15.05 20.21
N GLY A 114 28.39 15.33 18.91
CA GLY A 114 29.33 16.30 18.35
C GLY A 114 29.14 17.69 18.95
N ALA A 115 27.89 18.18 19.03
CA ALA A 115 27.57 19.46 19.65
C ALA A 115 27.90 19.47 21.15
N ALA A 116 27.60 18.39 21.88
CA ALA A 116 27.97 18.29 23.29
C ALA A 116 29.50 18.34 23.48
N SER A 117 30.27 17.69 22.59
CA SER A 117 31.73 17.67 22.66
C SER A 117 32.38 19.02 22.34
N SER A 118 31.72 19.88 21.55
CA SER A 118 32.20 21.23 21.23
C SER A 118 31.85 22.28 22.30
N GLY A 119 31.27 21.84 23.42
CA GLY A 119 30.94 22.72 24.55
C GLY A 119 29.54 23.34 24.48
N ALA A 120 28.66 22.87 23.59
CA ALA A 120 27.26 23.28 23.61
C ALA A 120 26.58 22.81 24.91
N SER A 121 25.59 23.57 25.37
CA SER A 121 24.81 23.18 26.54
C SER A 121 24.07 21.86 26.28
N PHE A 122 23.93 21.03 27.31
CA PHE A 122 23.24 19.74 27.21
C PHE A 122 21.83 19.89 26.62
N PHE A 123 21.10 20.94 26.99
CA PHE A 123 19.77 21.24 26.46
C PHE A 123 19.79 21.54 24.96
N LEU A 124 20.80 22.29 24.48
CA LEU A 124 20.91 22.62 23.06
C LEU A 124 21.21 21.37 22.23
N SER A 125 22.16 20.55 22.68
CA SER A 125 22.51 19.28 22.02
C SER A 125 21.33 18.31 21.98
N PHE A 126 20.56 18.24 23.07
CA PHE A 126 19.35 17.42 23.14
C PHE A 126 18.26 17.92 22.18
N ALA A 127 18.02 19.24 22.14
CA ALA A 127 17.03 19.83 21.24
C ALA A 127 17.38 19.59 19.76
N ILE A 128 18.66 19.73 19.39
CA ILE A 128 19.16 19.41 18.04
C ILE A 128 18.90 17.94 17.71
N THR A 129 19.27 17.04 18.61
CA THR A 129 19.04 15.59 18.43
C THR A 129 17.56 15.30 18.21
N LEU A 130 16.68 15.84 19.07
CA LEU A 130 15.25 15.59 19.00
C LEU A 130 14.62 16.15 17.71
N SER A 131 14.98 17.38 17.34
CA SER A 131 14.47 18.04 16.12
C SER A 131 14.85 17.30 14.84
N ILE A 132 16.04 16.71 14.79
CA ILE A 132 16.50 15.91 13.64
C ILE A 132 15.92 14.49 13.70
N ALA A 133 15.89 13.84 14.86
CA ALA A 133 15.41 12.46 14.99
C ALA A 133 13.89 12.32 14.78
N THR A 134 13.10 13.31 15.19
CA THR A 134 11.63 13.28 15.08
C THR A 134 11.12 13.02 13.65
N PRO A 135 11.54 13.75 12.60
CA PRO A 135 11.07 13.48 11.24
C PRO A 135 11.44 12.06 10.77
N PHE A 136 12.61 11.53 11.13
CA PHE A 136 12.98 10.15 10.79
C PHE A 136 12.16 9.11 11.56
N ALA A 137 11.83 9.37 12.81
CA ALA A 137 10.93 8.53 13.59
C ALA A 137 9.51 8.51 13.00
N VAL A 138 9.02 9.65 12.52
CA VAL A 138 7.73 9.74 11.81
C VAL A 138 7.79 8.93 10.51
N VAL A 139 8.85 9.08 9.70
CA VAL A 139 9.03 8.30 8.47
C VAL A 139 9.09 6.80 8.77
N TRP A 140 9.82 6.39 9.81
CA TRP A 140 9.88 5.00 10.24
C TRP A 140 8.50 4.46 10.64
N HIS A 141 7.72 5.25 11.36
CA HIS A 141 6.40 4.83 11.81
C HIS A 141 5.39 4.73 10.64
N LEU A 142 5.57 5.54 9.59
CA LEU A 142 4.73 5.51 8.39
C LEU A 142 5.16 4.47 7.35
N ALA A 143 6.44 4.08 7.32
CA ALA A 143 6.99 3.07 6.40
C ALA A 143 6.23 1.73 6.34
N PRO A 144 5.73 1.12 7.45
CA PRO A 144 4.98 -0.14 7.37
C PRO A 144 3.63 -0.02 6.66
N ARG A 145 3.08 1.18 6.45
CA ARG A 145 1.77 1.38 5.80
C ARG A 145 1.82 1.30 4.27
N ASP A 146 3.01 1.31 3.67
CA ASP A 146 3.16 1.26 2.22
C ASP A 146 2.55 0.00 1.61
N GLY A 147 2.58 -1.13 2.34
CA GLY A 147 1.96 -2.37 1.91
C GLY A 147 0.44 -2.25 1.74
N VAL A 148 -0.24 -1.67 2.74
CA VAL A 148 -1.70 -1.50 2.73
C VAL A 148 -2.12 -0.45 1.70
N LEU A 149 -1.43 0.68 1.64
CA LEU A 149 -1.70 1.73 0.64
C LEU A 149 -1.48 1.24 -0.79
N ARG A 150 -0.46 0.38 -1.01
CA ARG A 150 -0.23 -0.27 -2.32
C ARG A 150 -1.39 -1.20 -2.68
N ARG A 151 -1.86 -2.04 -1.76
CA ARG A 151 -3.00 -2.93 -1.98
C ARG A 151 -4.28 -2.16 -2.29
N LEU A 152 -4.56 -1.07 -1.56
CA LEU A 152 -5.70 -0.20 -1.82
C LEU A 152 -5.63 0.43 -3.23
N ARG A 153 -4.44 0.88 -3.65
CA ARG A 153 -4.24 1.39 -5.03
C ARG A 153 -4.49 0.31 -6.07
N PHE A 154 -4.03 -0.91 -5.83
CA PHE A 154 -4.24 -2.04 -6.73
C PHE A 154 -5.72 -2.42 -6.82
N ALA A 155 -6.41 -2.46 -5.69
CA ALA A 155 -7.84 -2.72 -5.62
C ALA A 155 -8.62 -1.65 -6.39
N LYS A 156 -8.20 -0.38 -6.30
CA LYS A 156 -8.79 0.71 -7.08
C LYS A 156 -8.59 0.53 -8.59
N TRP A 157 -7.38 0.21 -9.05
CA TRP A 157 -7.13 -0.02 -10.48
C TRP A 157 -7.91 -1.22 -11.01
N LEU A 158 -8.03 -2.29 -10.23
CA LEU A 158 -8.88 -3.41 -10.59
C LEU A 158 -10.36 -3.03 -10.64
N ALA A 159 -10.85 -2.25 -9.66
CA ALA A 159 -12.23 -1.80 -9.64
C ALA A 159 -12.58 -0.95 -10.88
N ASP A 160 -11.69 -0.04 -11.27
CA ASP A 160 -11.84 0.78 -12.48
C ASP A 160 -11.90 -0.11 -13.75
N GLU A 161 -11.09 -1.17 -13.79
CA GLU A 161 -11.06 -2.13 -14.90
C GLU A 161 -12.33 -3.00 -14.95
N ILE A 162 -12.82 -3.46 -13.81
CA ILE A 162 -14.07 -4.23 -13.70
C ILE A 162 -15.25 -3.36 -14.13
N ALA A 163 -15.32 -2.11 -13.66
CA ALA A 163 -16.36 -1.16 -14.06
C ALA A 163 -16.34 -0.90 -15.57
N ARG A 164 -15.13 -0.75 -16.16
CA ARG A 164 -14.96 -0.59 -17.61
C ARG A 164 -15.52 -1.78 -18.39
N ARG A 165 -15.30 -3.01 -17.93
CA ARG A 165 -15.78 -4.24 -18.59
C ARG A 165 -17.29 -4.42 -18.50
N ASN A 166 -17.89 -3.99 -17.39
CA ASN A 166 -19.34 -4.07 -17.21
C ASN A 166 -20.09 -3.00 -18.02
N GLY A 167 -19.38 -2.09 -18.70
CA GLY A 167 -20.00 -0.99 -19.45
C GLY A 167 -20.32 0.25 -18.62
N ASP A 168 -19.96 0.26 -17.33
CA ASP A 168 -20.18 1.38 -16.40
C ASP A 168 -19.22 2.57 -16.63
N GLY A 169 -18.52 2.58 -17.77
CA GLY A 169 -17.42 3.51 -18.13
C GLY A 169 -17.84 4.98 -18.32
N THR A 170 -19.09 5.34 -18.06
CA THR A 170 -19.61 6.71 -18.19
C THR A 170 -19.51 7.55 -16.92
N SER A 171 -19.16 6.98 -15.76
CA SER A 171 -19.17 7.73 -14.48
C SER A 171 -17.83 8.37 -14.06
N VAL A 172 -16.70 8.04 -14.70
CA VAL A 172 -15.36 8.53 -14.25
C VAL A 172 -14.82 9.73 -15.06
N ARG A 173 -15.44 10.08 -16.20
CA ARG A 173 -14.99 11.21 -17.06
C ARG A 173 -15.63 12.58 -16.70
N ARG A 174 -16.21 12.73 -15.50
CA ARG A 174 -16.80 14.00 -15.03
C ARG A 174 -16.39 14.38 -13.60
N ARG A 175 -15.11 14.25 -13.25
CA ARG A 175 -14.49 15.00 -12.14
C ARG A 175 -13.08 15.44 -12.51
N ARG A 176 -12.98 16.39 -13.44
CA ARG A 176 -11.90 17.38 -13.40
C ARG A 176 -12.52 18.73 -13.08
N THR A 177 -11.82 19.45 -12.22
CA THR A 177 -12.00 20.85 -11.78
C THR A 177 -13.23 21.16 -10.93
N THR A 178 -13.06 21.10 -9.61
CA THR A 178 -13.31 22.24 -8.70
C THR A 178 -12.52 22.03 -7.39
N SER A 179 -11.84 23.10 -6.95
CA SER A 179 -11.13 23.31 -5.66
C SER A 179 -10.02 22.30 -5.30
N ILE A 180 -8.71 22.58 -5.40
CA ILE A 180 -7.95 23.55 -4.58
C ILE A 180 -8.71 23.88 -3.28
N LEU A 181 -8.40 23.17 -2.19
CA LEU A 181 -8.97 23.27 -0.84
C LEU A 181 -10.38 22.68 -0.64
N SER A 182 -10.45 21.45 -0.12
CA SER A 182 -11.31 21.19 1.05
C SER A 182 -10.90 19.88 1.76
N PRO A 183 -10.74 19.89 3.09
CA PRO A 183 -10.58 18.69 3.91
C PRO A 183 -11.98 18.12 4.19
N LEU A 184 -12.33 17.00 3.55
CA LEU A 184 -13.63 16.33 3.70
C LEU A 184 -13.49 14.96 4.38
N TRP A 185 -12.68 14.91 5.43
CA TRP A 185 -12.62 13.79 6.39
C TRP A 185 -12.92 14.28 7.82
N SER A 186 -13.61 15.41 7.96
CA SER A 186 -14.02 15.99 9.25
C SER A 186 -15.54 16.04 9.33
N ARG A 187 -16.11 15.11 10.11
CA ARG A 187 -17.28 15.23 11.01
C ARG A 187 -18.21 14.02 10.97
N GLU A 188 -18.56 13.45 9.83
CA GLU A 188 -19.58 12.38 9.83
C GLU A 188 -19.14 11.07 10.51
N ALA A 189 -17.85 10.74 10.47
CA ALA A 189 -17.32 9.58 11.18
C ALA A 189 -17.30 9.74 12.72
N LEU A 190 -17.40 10.97 13.23
CA LEU A 190 -17.38 11.25 14.67
C LEU A 190 -18.79 11.25 15.29
N TRP A 191 -19.84 11.60 14.52
CA TRP A 191 -21.23 11.53 14.99
C TRP A 191 -21.78 10.08 15.03
N ALA A 192 -21.26 9.19 14.19
CA ALA A 192 -21.68 7.79 14.19
C ALA A 192 -21.22 7.00 15.44
N ALA A 193 -20.20 7.49 16.16
CA ALA A 193 -19.71 6.85 17.38
C ALA A 193 -20.48 7.28 18.66
N GLU A 194 -21.18 8.42 18.62
CA GLU A 194 -21.86 8.98 19.81
C GLU A 194 -23.35 8.57 19.87
N ALA A 195 -23.95 8.16 18.76
CA ALA A 195 -25.36 7.75 18.69
C ALA A 195 -25.66 6.34 19.25
N HIS A 196 -24.64 5.52 19.55
CA HIS A 196 -24.83 4.16 20.09
C HIS A 196 -24.54 3.99 21.60
N GLY A 197 -24.25 5.10 22.31
CA GLY A 197 -23.87 5.05 23.74
C GLY A 197 -24.96 5.35 24.77
N SER A 198 -26.16 5.81 24.37
CA SER A 198 -27.17 6.34 25.30
C SER A 198 -28.53 5.65 25.21
N SER A 199 -28.59 4.36 25.54
CA SER A 199 -29.85 3.63 25.78
C SER A 199 -29.63 2.41 26.67
N ARG A 200 -29.11 2.61 27.89
CA ARG A 200 -29.24 1.64 28.98
C ARG A 200 -29.41 2.37 30.31
N GLY A 201 -30.63 2.30 30.85
CA GLY A 201 -30.89 2.58 32.26
C GLY A 201 -32.05 3.54 32.49
N LEU A 202 -33.28 3.00 32.51
CA LEU A 202 -34.40 3.50 33.32
C LEU A 202 -35.59 2.55 33.19
N LEU A 203 -35.47 1.37 33.82
CA LEU A 203 -36.59 0.59 34.34
C LEU A 203 -36.06 -0.19 35.55
N HIS A 204 -36.18 0.40 36.73
CA HIS A 204 -36.62 -0.21 37.98
C HIS A 204 -36.58 0.83 39.11
#